data_AF-A0A536YTJ1-F1
#
_entry.id   AF-A0A536YTJ1-F1
#
_cell.length_a   1.000
_cell.length_b   1.000
_cell.length_c   1.000
_cell.angle_alpha   90.00
_cell.angle_beta   90.00
_cell.angle_gamma   90.00
#
_symmetry.space_group_name_H-M   'P 1'
#
loop_
_entity.id
_entity.type
_entity.pdbx_description
1 polymer ?
#
loop_
_entity_poly.entity_id
_entity_poly.type
_entity_poly.pdbx_seq_one_letter_code
_entity_poly.pdbx_strand_id
1 'polypeptide(L)'
;MKRDVVEIGKPERPPRERVSAEEWQLRRELAAAHRLVAHFVFVDMTYNHISVRLPAEPDHFLVKADKVFMEQVTASNLVKYDLHGRQVSESGYKASPAATNLHAAVLKARPDIVAAVHTHS
;
A
#
# COMPACT_ATOMS: atom_id res chain seq x y z
N MET A 1 7.10 -5.33 33.77
CA MET A 1 6.83 -5.73 32.37
C MET A 1 6.76 -4.46 31.53
N LYS A 2 7.89 -4.05 30.95
CA LYS A 2 7.97 -2.82 30.14
C LYS A 2 7.31 -3.11 28.80
N ARG A 3 6.37 -2.25 28.39
CA ARG A 3 5.77 -2.31 27.06
C ARG A 3 6.83 -1.78 26.10
N ASP A 4 7.39 -2.65 25.28
CA ASP A 4 8.21 -2.25 24.15
C ASP A 4 7.30 -1.54 23.15
N VAL A 5 7.20 -0.23 23.29
CA VAL A 5 6.78 0.64 22.20
C VAL A 5 7.87 0.49 21.15
N VAL A 6 7.60 -0.30 20.10
CA VAL A 6 8.47 -0.35 18.93
C VAL A 6 8.48 1.06 18.36
N GLU A 7 9.54 1.81 18.63
CA GLU A 7 9.83 3.03 17.89
C GLU A 7 9.99 2.61 16.44
N ILE A 8 8.99 2.94 15.63
CA ILE A 8 9.04 2.76 14.18
C ILE A 8 10.11 3.75 13.71
N GLY A 9 11.35 3.26 13.55
CA GLY A 9 12.47 4.06 13.07
C GLY A 9 12.04 4.83 11.84
N LYS A 10 12.01 6.17 11.95
CA LYS A 10 11.71 7.03 10.81
C LYS A 10 12.77 6.70 9.74
N PRO A 11 12.36 6.35 8.50
CA PRO A 11 13.34 6.23 7.42
C PRO A 11 14.09 7.56 7.26
N GLU A 12 15.40 7.51 6.98
CA GLU A 12 16.28 8.69 6.91
C GLU A 12 15.79 9.77 5.94
N ARG A 13 15.01 9.40 4.90
CA ARG A 13 14.37 10.33 3.95
C ARG A 13 12.93 9.94 3.64
N PRO A 14 12.02 10.90 3.41
CA PRO A 14 10.64 10.60 3.02
C PRO A 14 10.61 9.89 1.65
N PRO A 15 9.59 9.04 1.36
CA PRO A 15 9.53 8.31 0.09
C PRO A 15 9.61 9.21 -1.14
N ARG A 16 9.07 10.43 -1.07
CA ARG A 16 9.10 11.43 -2.16
C ARG A 16 10.51 11.70 -2.70
N GLU A 17 11.55 11.60 -1.87
CA GLU A 17 12.93 11.87 -2.26
C GLU A 17 13.68 10.63 -2.75
N ARG A 18 13.07 9.45 -2.69
CA ARG A 18 13.71 8.15 -2.97
C ARG A 18 13.07 7.36 -4.11
N VAL A 19 11.96 7.84 -4.65
CA VAL A 19 11.19 7.15 -5.71
C VAL A 19 11.11 8.02 -6.95
N SER A 20 10.80 7.40 -8.10
CA SER A 20 10.60 8.15 -9.35
C SER A 20 9.40 9.08 -9.26
N ALA A 21 9.37 10.10 -10.12
CA ALA A 21 8.21 11.00 -10.22
C ALA A 21 6.92 10.24 -10.56
N GLU A 22 7.01 9.19 -11.39
CA GLU A 22 5.90 8.32 -11.77
C GLU A 22 5.38 7.51 -10.58
N GLU A 23 6.26 6.85 -9.81
CA GLU A 23 5.85 6.14 -8.59
C GLU A 23 5.22 7.10 -7.58
N TRP A 24 5.79 8.31 -7.42
CA TRP A 24 5.23 9.31 -6.53
C TRP A 24 3.82 9.76 -6.94
N GLN A 25 3.58 9.93 -8.23
CA GLN A 25 2.25 10.27 -8.74
C GLN A 25 1.25 9.13 -8.48
N LEU A 26 1.62 7.88 -8.74
CA LEU A 26 0.78 6.72 -8.42
C LEU A 26 0.48 6.60 -6.92
N ARG A 27 1.46 6.90 -6.05
CA ARG A 27 1.24 6.95 -4.60
C ARG A 27 0.20 8.00 -4.21
N ARG A 28 0.18 9.16 -4.87
CA ARG A 28 -0.82 10.21 -4.61
C ARG A 28 -2.20 9.77 -5.06
N GLU A 29 -2.31 9.19 -6.26
CA GLU A 29 -3.58 8.71 -6.83
C GLU A 29 -4.15 7.55 -6.01
N LEU A 30 -3.31 6.58 -5.63
CA LEU A 30 -3.72 5.47 -4.78
C LEU A 30 -4.17 5.97 -3.41
N ALA A 31 -3.48 6.94 -2.81
CA ALA A 31 -3.93 7.54 -1.55
C ALA A 31 -5.28 8.26 -1.70
N ALA A 32 -5.51 8.95 -2.82
CA ALA A 32 -6.81 9.55 -3.12
C ALA A 32 -7.90 8.48 -3.29
N ALA A 33 -7.63 7.37 -3.97
CA ALA A 33 -8.58 6.26 -4.12
C ALA A 33 -9.00 5.67 -2.77
N HIS A 34 -8.06 5.46 -1.84
CA HIS A 34 -8.40 5.02 -0.47
C HIS A 34 -9.32 6.00 0.24
N ARG A 35 -9.05 7.31 0.12
CA ARG A 35 -9.88 8.36 0.74
C ARG A 35 -11.24 8.51 0.08
N LEU A 36 -11.36 8.25 -1.22
CA LEU A 36 -12.65 8.19 -1.91
C LEU A 36 -13.48 7.00 -1.41
N VAL A 37 -12.87 5.82 -1.26
CA VAL A 37 -13.54 4.65 -0.65
C VAL A 37 -14.01 4.95 0.77
N ALA A 38 -13.22 5.67 1.58
CA ALA A 38 -13.64 6.15 2.89
C ALA A 38 -14.80 7.15 2.82
N HIS A 39 -14.74 8.10 1.87
CA HIS A 39 -15.77 9.12 1.68
C HIS A 39 -17.14 8.52 1.32
N PHE A 40 -17.16 7.46 0.51
CA PHE A 40 -18.39 6.75 0.15
C PHE A 40 -18.81 5.65 1.16
N VAL A 41 -18.16 5.60 2.34
CA VAL A 41 -18.50 4.69 3.45
C VAL A 41 -18.38 3.20 3.09
N PHE A 42 -17.52 2.86 2.13
CA PHE A 42 -17.19 1.48 1.79
C PHE A 42 -16.02 0.96 2.62
N VAL A 43 -16.13 1.08 3.95
CA VAL A 43 -15.04 0.84 4.90
C VAL A 43 -15.44 -0.12 6.01
N ASP A 44 -14.52 -1.04 6.33
CA ASP A 44 -14.57 -1.88 7.52
C ASP A 44 -13.24 -1.73 8.27
N MET A 45 -13.24 -0.83 9.26
CA MET A 45 -12.10 -0.52 10.10
C MET A 45 -10.80 -0.31 9.28
N THR A 46 -9.80 -1.17 9.51
CA THR A 46 -8.49 -1.11 8.81
C THR A 46 -8.31 -2.24 7.79
N TYR A 47 -9.33 -3.07 7.57
CA TYR A 47 -9.21 -4.33 6.83
C TYR A 47 -9.24 -4.18 5.31
N ASN A 48 -9.89 -3.14 4.80
CA ASN A 48 -9.93 -2.87 3.36
C ASN A 48 -8.56 -2.45 2.82
N HIS A 49 -8.30 -2.75 1.54
CA HIS A 49 -7.03 -2.50 0.90
C HIS A 49 -7.15 -2.40 -0.62
N ILE A 50 -6.46 -1.42 -1.20
CA ILE A 50 -6.35 -1.19 -2.64
C ILE A 50 -4.88 -1.29 -3.02
N SER A 51 -4.59 -1.90 -4.18
CA SER A 51 -3.24 -1.92 -4.75
C SER A 51 -3.19 -1.36 -6.17
N VAL A 52 -1.99 -0.93 -6.58
CA VAL A 52 -1.68 -0.58 -7.96
C VAL A 52 -0.29 -1.10 -8.34
N ARG A 53 -0.17 -1.73 -9.51
CA ARG A 53 1.08 -2.15 -10.14
C ARG A 53 1.87 -0.93 -10.60
N LEU A 54 3.20 -0.98 -10.52
CA LEU A 54 4.05 0.04 -11.12
C LEU A 54 4.27 -0.25 -12.62
N PRO A 55 4.00 0.69 -13.53
CA PRO A 55 4.22 0.48 -14.97
C PRO A 55 5.69 0.19 -15.32
N ALA A 56 6.63 0.93 -14.72
CA ALA A 56 8.07 0.75 -14.93
C ALA A 56 8.66 -0.50 -14.24
N GLU A 57 7.95 -1.06 -13.26
CA GLU A 57 8.37 -2.22 -12.47
C GLU A 57 7.19 -3.19 -12.36
N PRO A 58 6.83 -3.91 -13.45
CA PRO A 58 5.56 -4.64 -13.52
C PRO A 58 5.44 -5.77 -12.50
N ASP A 59 6.54 -6.26 -11.92
CA ASP A 59 6.54 -7.25 -10.84
C ASP A 59 6.42 -6.63 -9.43
N HIS A 60 6.19 -5.32 -9.35
CA HIS A 60 5.99 -4.58 -8.09
C HIS A 60 4.62 -3.90 -8.04
N PHE A 61 4.10 -3.77 -6.83
CA PHE A 61 2.85 -3.05 -6.55
C PHE A 61 2.93 -2.24 -5.27
N LEU A 62 2.17 -1.14 -5.24
CA LEU A 62 1.92 -0.33 -4.06
C LEU A 62 0.64 -0.81 -3.37
N VAL A 63 0.63 -0.80 -2.05
CA VAL A 63 -0.56 -1.14 -1.25
C VAL A 63 -0.56 -0.36 0.07
N LYS A 64 -1.74 -0.23 0.67
CA LYS A 64 -1.93 0.37 1.99
C LYS A 64 -1.21 -0.41 3.10
N ALA A 65 -0.64 0.34 4.05
CA ALA A 65 -0.06 -0.21 5.26
C ALA A 65 -1.13 -0.82 6.21
N ASP A 66 -0.70 -1.81 6.97
CA ASP A 66 -1.48 -2.46 8.02
C ASP A 66 -1.85 -1.48 9.13
N LYS A 67 -3.03 -1.68 9.73
CA LYS A 67 -3.57 -0.89 10.86
C LYS A 67 -3.72 0.62 10.60
N VAL A 68 -3.67 1.06 9.34
CA VAL A 68 -4.01 2.43 8.93
C VAL A 68 -5.48 2.47 8.52
N PHE A 69 -6.25 3.50 8.88
CA PHE A 69 -7.61 3.68 8.34
C PHE A 69 -7.58 4.18 6.90
N MET A 70 -8.62 3.91 6.10
CA MET A 70 -8.67 4.30 4.68
C MET A 70 -8.52 5.83 4.51
N GLU A 71 -9.13 6.65 5.37
CA GLU A 71 -8.98 8.11 5.33
C GLU A 71 -7.57 8.61 5.73
N GLN A 72 -6.79 7.77 6.43
CA GLN A 72 -5.45 8.11 6.91
C GLN A 72 -4.34 7.68 5.92
N VAL A 73 -4.69 7.04 4.81
CA VAL A 73 -3.72 6.70 3.77
C VAL A 73 -3.16 7.99 3.17
N THR A 74 -1.84 8.02 2.97
CA THR A 74 -1.08 9.10 2.35
C THR A 74 -0.10 8.50 1.34
N ALA A 75 0.38 9.30 0.39
CA ALA A 75 1.42 8.85 -0.54
C ALA A 75 2.67 8.31 0.18
N SER A 76 2.99 8.88 1.35
CA SER A 76 4.17 8.55 2.15
C SER A 76 4.04 7.29 3.00
N ASN A 77 2.82 6.84 3.34
CA ASN A 77 2.63 5.63 4.17
C ASN A 77 2.24 4.39 3.37
N LEU A 78 2.12 4.50 2.04
CA LEU A 78 2.04 3.36 1.13
C LEU A 78 3.35 2.57 1.12
N VAL A 79 3.23 1.25 0.98
CA VAL A 79 4.36 0.32 0.95
C VAL A 79 4.44 -0.37 -0.41
N LYS A 80 5.66 -0.66 -0.88
CA LYS A 80 5.92 -1.34 -2.16
C LYS A 80 6.32 -2.79 -1.89
N TYR A 81 5.67 -3.71 -2.58
CA TYR A 81 5.89 -5.15 -2.50
C TYR A 81 6.10 -5.73 -3.89
N ASP A 82 6.79 -6.88 -3.96
CA ASP A 82 6.84 -7.70 -5.17
C ASP A 82 5.68 -8.71 -5.25
N LEU A 83 5.51 -9.33 -6.42
CA LEU A 83 4.51 -10.38 -6.66
C LEU A 83 4.75 -11.68 -5.87
N HIS A 84 5.80 -11.75 -5.04
CA HIS A 84 6.06 -12.85 -4.10
C HIS A 84 5.71 -12.46 -2.66
N GLY A 85 5.14 -11.27 -2.44
CA GLY A 85 4.77 -10.79 -1.11
C GLY A 85 5.95 -10.31 -0.27
N ARG A 86 7.10 -10.02 -0.89
CA ARG A 86 8.26 -9.43 -0.21
C ARG A 86 8.21 -7.92 -0.31
N GLN A 87 8.41 -7.24 0.82
CA GLN A 87 8.50 -5.78 0.84
C GLN A 87 9.81 -5.33 0.18
N VAL A 88 9.71 -4.43 -0.80
CA VAL A 88 10.87 -3.87 -1.52
C VAL A 88 11.13 -2.40 -1.17
N SER A 89 10.16 -1.70 -0.58
CA SER A 89 10.36 -0.33 -0.08
C SER A 89 10.98 -0.30 1.31
N GLU A 90 11.99 0.55 1.50
CA GLU A 90 12.53 0.96 2.80
C GLU A 90 11.51 1.84 3.56
N SER A 91 10.67 1.19 4.36
CA SER A 91 9.59 1.82 5.13
C SER A 91 9.47 1.17 6.50
N GLY A 92 9.20 1.96 7.53
CA GLY A 92 8.81 1.46 8.85
C GLY A 92 7.40 0.87 8.90
N TYR A 93 6.61 1.07 7.85
CA TYR A 93 5.30 0.46 7.68
C TYR A 93 5.42 -0.89 6.96
N LYS A 94 4.43 -1.77 7.21
CA LYS A 94 4.24 -3.04 6.51
C LYS A 94 2.79 -3.17 6.08
N ALA A 95 2.51 -3.92 5.04
CA ALA A 95 1.15 -4.32 4.69
C ALA A 95 0.73 -5.58 5.45
N SER A 96 -0.57 -5.81 5.58
CA SER A 96 -1.09 -7.05 6.18
C SER A 96 -0.86 -8.23 5.22
N PRO A 97 -0.67 -9.46 5.73
CA PRO A 97 -0.55 -10.65 4.88
C PRO A 97 -1.76 -10.87 3.96
N ALA A 98 -2.96 -10.49 4.42
CA ALA A 98 -4.18 -10.55 3.62
C ALA A 98 -4.08 -9.63 2.39
N ALA A 99 -3.63 -8.38 2.58
CA ALA A 99 -3.44 -7.44 1.50
C ALA A 99 -2.35 -7.90 0.52
N THR A 100 -1.21 -8.39 1.03
CA THR A 100 -0.09 -8.77 0.16
C THR A 100 -0.40 -10.05 -0.61
N ASN A 101 -0.90 -11.10 0.05
CA ASN A 101 -1.08 -12.40 -0.60
C ASN A 101 -2.19 -12.36 -1.65
N LEU A 102 -3.31 -11.73 -1.35
CA LEU A 102 -4.44 -11.64 -2.28
C LEU A 102 -4.06 -10.82 -3.52
N HIS A 103 -3.51 -9.61 -3.32
CA HIS A 103 -3.18 -8.72 -4.44
C HIS A 103 -2.03 -9.27 -5.27
N ALA A 104 -0.99 -9.84 -4.65
CA ALA A 104 0.09 -10.48 -5.37
C ALA A 104 -0.42 -11.64 -6.23
N ALA A 105 -1.32 -12.48 -5.71
CA ALA A 105 -1.90 -13.59 -6.47
C ALA A 105 -2.68 -13.12 -7.70
N VAL A 106 -3.55 -12.11 -7.53
CA VAL A 106 -4.34 -11.54 -8.64
C VAL A 106 -3.42 -10.91 -9.69
N LEU A 107 -2.51 -10.02 -9.27
CA LEU A 107 -1.60 -9.31 -10.17
C LEU A 107 -0.62 -10.28 -10.86
N LYS A 108 -0.19 -11.35 -10.19
CA LYS A 108 0.65 -12.37 -10.81
C LYS A 108 -0.09 -13.19 -11.86
N ALA A 109 -1.35 -13.56 -11.59
CA ALA A 109 -2.17 -14.33 -12.51
C ALA A 109 -2.69 -13.50 -13.70
N ARG A 110 -2.80 -12.18 -13.53
CA ARG A 110 -3.38 -11.26 -14.53
C ARG A 110 -2.47 -10.06 -14.78
N PRO A 111 -1.48 -10.19 -15.68
CA PRO A 111 -0.57 -9.10 -16.03
C PRO A 111 -1.28 -7.86 -16.62
N ASP A 112 -2.45 -8.05 -17.22
CA ASP A 112 -3.30 -6.99 -17.77
C ASP A 112 -3.99 -6.15 -16.68
N ILE A 113 -4.11 -6.67 -15.45
CA ILE A 113 -4.65 -5.92 -14.31
C ILE A 113 -3.55 -5.03 -13.72
N VAL A 114 -3.85 -3.74 -13.63
CA VAL A 114 -2.96 -2.72 -13.07
C VAL A 114 -3.37 -2.26 -11.67
N ALA A 115 -4.62 -2.46 -11.26
CA ALA A 115 -5.10 -2.09 -9.93
C ALA A 115 -6.17 -3.06 -9.46
N ALA A 116 -6.25 -3.29 -8.15
CA ALA A 116 -7.28 -4.11 -7.54
C ALA A 116 -7.81 -3.44 -6.28
N VAL A 117 -9.13 -3.50 -6.09
CA VAL A 117 -9.85 -2.93 -4.96
C VAL A 117 -10.54 -4.08 -4.21
N HIS A 118 -10.36 -4.13 -2.90
CA HIS A 118 -11.07 -5.06 -2.02
C HIS A 118 -11.75 -4.29 -0.89
N THR A 119 -13.05 -4.50 -0.72
CA THR A 119 -13.88 -3.85 0.28
C THR A 119 -14.81 -4.86 0.96
N HIS A 120 -15.12 -4.63 2.22
CA HIS A 120 -16.25 -5.24 2.93
C HIS A 120 -17.40 -4.24 3.03
N SER A 121 -18.25 -4.15 2.01
CA SER A 121 -19.39 -3.22 1.93
C SER A 121 -20.72 -3.88 2.23
#